data_AF-A0A1D6JH93-F1
#
_entry.id   AF-A0A1D6JH93-F1
#
_cell.length_a   1.000
_cell.length_b   1.000
_cell.length_c   1.000
_cell.angle_alpha   90.00
_cell.angle_beta   90.00
_cell.angle_gamma   90.00
#
_symmetry.space_group_name_H-M   'P 1'
#
loop_
_entity.id
_entity.type
_entity.pdbx_description
1 polymer ?
#
loop_
_entity_poly.entity_id
_entity_poly.type
_entity_poly.pdbx_seq_one_letter_code
_entity_poly.pdbx_strand_id
1 'polypeptide(L)'
;MQSCPLVSLARLHPSSPPPPPPSPSQAMMLNINLFRTDKGDNPDLIRESQRSRFASVELVDEVIALDKAWRERQFELDKIRQELNATSKKIGKLKASKQEEEAKKLMESTDEIKKRLTGKEVEV
;
A
#
# COMPACT_ATOMS: atom_id res chain seq x y z
N MET A 1 66.19 3.31 -27.42
CA MET A 1 65.97 3.53 -25.97
C MET A 1 64.88 4.58 -25.83
N GLN A 2 63.70 4.19 -25.35
CA GLN A 2 62.75 5.02 -24.61
C GLN A 2 61.61 4.09 -24.18
N SER A 3 61.78 3.51 -22.99
CA SER A 3 60.73 2.82 -22.24
C SER A 3 60.51 3.67 -20.99
N CYS A 4 59.38 4.37 -20.95
CA CYS A 4 58.97 5.13 -19.77
C CYS A 4 58.15 4.21 -18.84
N PRO A 5 58.41 4.21 -17.52
CA PRO A 5 57.81 3.27 -16.60
C PRO A 5 56.38 3.69 -16.23
N LEU A 6 55.52 2.68 -16.13
CA LEU A 6 54.11 2.75 -15.75
C LEU A 6 54.01 3.13 -14.25
N VAL A 7 53.74 4.41 -13.95
CA VAL A 7 53.42 4.84 -12.59
C VAL A 7 52.01 4.34 -12.25
N SER A 8 51.98 3.36 -11.34
CA SER A 8 50.78 2.85 -10.69
C SER A 8 50.12 3.98 -9.88
N LEU A 9 49.11 4.62 -10.47
CA LEU A 9 48.26 5.59 -9.81
C LEU A 9 47.28 4.83 -8.91
N ALA A 10 47.60 4.77 -7.62
CA ALA A 10 46.74 4.22 -6.58
C ALA A 10 45.33 4.82 -6.69
N ARG A 11 44.31 3.96 -6.76
CA ARG A 11 42.90 4.33 -6.69
C ARG A 11 42.62 5.01 -5.35
N LEU A 12 42.60 6.34 -5.36
CA LEU A 12 41.87 7.12 -4.38
C LEU A 12 40.42 6.63 -4.39
N HIS A 13 40.01 5.94 -3.33
CA HIS A 13 38.60 5.63 -3.12
C HIS A 13 37.90 6.97 -2.84
N PRO A 14 36.96 7.40 -3.69
CA PRO A 14 36.25 8.65 -3.45
C PRO A 14 35.43 8.49 -2.16
N SER A 15 35.57 9.47 -1.28
CA SER A 15 34.77 9.63 -0.07
C SER A 15 33.29 9.38 -0.39
N SER A 16 32.63 8.49 0.38
CA SER A 16 31.19 8.28 0.27
C SER A 16 30.46 9.62 0.34
N PRO A 17 29.54 9.92 -0.61
CA PRO A 17 28.81 11.16 -0.61
C PRO A 17 27.96 11.29 0.66
N PRO A 18 27.78 12.51 1.21
CA PRO A 18 26.90 12.73 2.35
C PRO A 18 25.46 12.32 1.99
N PRO A 19 24.67 11.83 2.96
CA PRO A 19 23.29 11.43 2.69
C PRO A 19 22.51 12.63 2.12
N PRO A 20 21.61 12.39 1.14
CA PRO A 20 20.87 13.47 0.51
C PRO A 20 20.01 14.19 1.56
N PRO A 21 19.87 15.53 1.47
CA PRO A 21 18.95 16.26 2.32
C PRO A 21 17.53 15.71 2.13
N PRO A 22 16.70 15.70 3.19
CA PRO A 22 15.32 15.27 3.06
C PRO A 22 14.63 16.08 1.97
N SER A 23 13.92 15.39 1.08
CA SER A 23 13.37 15.98 -0.13
C SER A 23 12.32 17.06 0.22
N PRO A 24 12.39 18.26 -0.39
CA PRO A 24 11.52 19.39 -0.07
C PRO A 24 10.04 19.16 -0.45
N SER A 25 9.73 18.05 -1.12
CA SER A 25 8.36 17.66 -1.48
C SER A 25 7.57 17.05 -0.32
N GLN A 26 8.21 16.70 0.81
CA GLN A 26 7.55 15.98 1.90
C GLN A 26 6.91 16.91 2.96
N ALA A 27 7.14 18.22 2.89
CA ALA A 27 6.82 19.16 3.96
C ALA A 27 5.50 19.96 3.77
N MET A 28 4.86 19.91 2.60
CA MET A 28 3.71 20.77 2.27
C MET A 28 2.34 20.08 2.43
N MET A 29 2.31 18.79 2.79
CA MET A 29 1.07 18.04 2.99
C MET A 29 1.16 17.24 4.28
N LEU A 30 0.12 17.30 5.13
CA LEU A 30 0.07 16.51 6.34
C LEU A 30 0.09 15.02 5.98
N ASN A 31 0.97 14.27 6.65
CA ASN A 31 1.06 12.83 6.45
C ASN A 31 -0.17 12.15 7.06
N ILE A 32 -0.87 11.31 6.29
CA ILE A 32 -2.06 10.59 6.75
C ILE A 32 -1.79 9.69 7.96
N ASN A 33 -0.54 9.23 8.12
CA ASN A 33 -0.17 8.42 9.29
C ASN A 33 -0.31 9.20 10.61
N LEU A 34 -0.20 10.54 10.60
CA LEU A 34 -0.37 11.36 11.80
C LEU A 34 -1.79 11.30 12.38
N PHE A 35 -2.77 10.90 11.56
CA PHE A 35 -4.16 10.69 11.97
C PHE A 35 -4.40 9.27 12.50
N ARG A 36 -3.41 8.38 12.45
CA ARG A 36 -3.53 6.96 12.79
C ARG A 36 -2.91 6.65 14.15
N THR A 37 -3.77 6.40 15.13
CA THR A 37 -3.37 5.94 16.47
C THR A 37 -2.65 4.60 16.44
N ASP A 38 -2.99 3.74 15.48
CA ASP A 38 -2.44 2.37 15.33
C ASP A 38 -0.94 2.36 15.01
N LYS A 39 -0.39 3.48 14.51
CA LYS A 39 1.03 3.60 14.11
C LYS A 39 1.90 4.34 15.12
N GLY A 40 1.34 4.73 16.27
CA GLY A 40 2.07 5.42 17.35
C GLY A 40 2.03 6.94 17.26
N ASP A 41 1.21 7.51 16.37
CA ASP A 41 0.99 8.95 16.25
C ASP A 41 -0.25 9.40 17.06
N ASN A 42 -0.24 10.65 17.51
CA ASN A 42 -1.31 11.23 18.34
C ASN A 42 -2.16 12.24 17.55
N PRO A 43 -3.40 11.90 17.16
CA PRO A 43 -4.29 12.83 16.46
C PRO A 43 -4.65 14.07 17.29
N ASP A 44 -4.52 14.00 18.62
CA ASP A 44 -4.77 15.12 19.53
C ASP A 44 -3.86 16.33 19.27
N LEU A 45 -2.62 16.09 18.82
CA LEU A 45 -1.70 17.18 18.46
C LEU A 45 -2.22 17.98 17.25
N ILE A 46 -2.90 17.31 16.33
CA ILE A 46 -3.53 17.96 15.16
C ILE A 46 -4.77 18.73 15.60
N ARG A 47 -5.58 18.17 16.53
CA ARG A 47 -6.75 18.85 17.10
C ARG A 47 -6.35 20.14 17.83
N GLU A 48 -5.29 20.09 18.63
CA GLU A 48 -4.74 21.26 19.33
C GLU A 48 -4.18 22.30 18.34
N SER A 49 -3.45 21.85 17.32
CA SER A 49 -2.95 22.72 16.24
C SER A 49 -4.09 23.42 15.50
N GLN A 50 -5.19 22.71 15.18
CA GLN A 50 -6.38 23.31 14.57
C GLN A 50 -7.07 24.31 15.49
N ARG A 51 -7.23 23.99 16.77
CA ARG A 51 -7.79 24.91 17.77
C ARG A 51 -6.95 26.19 17.90
N SER A 52 -5.62 26.07 17.91
CA SER A 52 -4.71 27.23 18.00
C SER A 52 -4.81 28.16 16.78
N ARG A 53 -5.23 27.62 15.63
CA ARG A 53 -5.43 28.35 14.37
C ARG A 53 -6.88 28.80 14.17
N PHE A 54 -7.74 28.62 15.19
CA PHE A 54 -9.18 28.90 15.11
C PHE A 54 -9.88 28.16 13.97
N ALA A 55 -9.38 26.98 13.60
CA ALA A 55 -9.96 26.10 12.59
C ALA A 55 -10.84 25.02 13.21
N SER A 56 -11.71 24.41 12.40
CA SER A 56 -12.59 23.33 12.87
C SER A 56 -11.78 22.07 13.21
N VAL A 57 -12.01 21.57 14.43
CA VAL A 57 -11.46 20.30 14.92
C VAL A 57 -12.26 19.11 14.36
N GLU A 58 -13.52 19.32 13.99
CA GLU A 58 -14.42 18.28 13.46
C GLU A 58 -13.86 17.69 12.16
N LEU A 59 -13.16 18.49 11.34
CA LEU A 59 -12.48 18.04 10.14
C LEU A 59 -11.43 16.95 10.42
N VAL A 60 -10.76 17.00 11.58
CA VAL A 60 -9.79 15.99 11.98
C VAL A 60 -10.49 14.65 12.25
N ASP A 61 -11.64 14.71 12.92
CA ASP A 61 -12.44 13.53 13.24
C ASP A 61 -13.09 12.91 11.99
N GLU A 62 -13.56 13.74 11.06
CA GLU A 62 -14.05 13.29 9.75
C GLU A 62 -12.97 12.57 8.95
N VAL A 63 -11.75 13.13 8.90
CA VAL A 63 -10.62 12.50 8.19
C VAL A 63 -10.27 11.15 8.81
N ILE A 64 -10.28 11.03 10.14
CA ILE A 64 -10.02 9.76 10.83
C ILE A 64 -11.12 8.72 10.49
N ALA A 65 -12.38 9.14 10.49
CA ALA A 65 -13.50 8.27 10.14
C ALA A 65 -13.43 7.78 8.68
N LEU A 66 -13.10 8.68 7.75
CA LEU A 66 -12.93 8.35 6.34
C LEU A 66 -11.72 7.44 6.10
N ASP A 67 -10.56 7.68 6.74
CA ASP A 67 -9.40 6.78 6.64
C ASP A 67 -9.74 5.37 7.14
N LYS A 68 -10.47 5.27 8.25
CA LYS A 68 -10.90 3.99 8.79
C LYS A 68 -11.83 3.25 7.83
N ALA A 69 -12.87 3.93 7.32
CA ALA A 69 -13.81 3.34 6.37
C ALA A 69 -13.10 2.90 5.08
N TRP A 70 -12.18 3.73 4.57
CA TRP A 70 -11.38 3.39 3.40
C TRP A 70 -10.52 2.14 3.63
N ARG A 71 -9.84 2.04 4.79
CA ARG A 71 -9.03 0.85 5.14
C ARG A 71 -9.88 -0.42 5.28
N GLU A 72 -11.04 -0.32 5.90
CA GLU A 72 -11.97 -1.44 6.04
C GLU A 72 -12.43 -1.94 4.66
N ARG A 73 -12.86 -1.02 3.78
CA ARG A 73 -13.26 -1.41 2.42
C ARG A 73 -12.10 -1.98 1.60
N GLN A 74 -10.91 -1.40 1.71
CA GLN A 74 -9.72 -1.91 1.04
C GLN A 74 -9.40 -3.33 1.51
N PHE A 75 -9.47 -3.60 2.81
CA PHE A 75 -9.26 -4.93 3.37
C PHE A 75 -10.30 -5.94 2.86
N GLU A 76 -11.59 -5.56 2.79
CA GLU A 76 -12.63 -6.42 2.24
C GLU A 76 -12.41 -6.74 0.76
N LEU A 77 -12.02 -5.74 -0.03
CA LEU A 77 -11.71 -5.88 -1.44
C LEU A 77 -10.50 -6.80 -1.65
N ASP A 78 -9.45 -6.64 -0.85
CA ASP A 78 -8.27 -7.50 -0.91
C ASP A 78 -8.61 -8.94 -0.49
N LYS A 79 -9.49 -9.13 0.50
CA LYS A 79 -10.00 -10.46 0.87
C LYS A 79 -10.72 -11.13 -0.29
N ILE A 80 -11.58 -10.41 -1.01
CA ILE A 80 -12.29 -10.94 -2.19
C ILE A 80 -11.30 -11.31 -3.31
N ARG A 81 -10.28 -10.48 -3.55
CA ARG A 81 -9.21 -10.80 -4.52
C ARG A 81 -8.42 -12.04 -4.11
N GLN A 82 -8.13 -12.21 -2.82
CA GLN A 82 -7.47 -13.41 -2.31
C GLN A 82 -8.35 -14.66 -2.48
N GLU A 83 -9.65 -14.57 -2.20
CA GLU A 83 -10.61 -15.66 -2.42
C GLU A 83 -10.68 -16.06 -3.90
N LEU A 84 -10.74 -15.09 -4.82
CA LEU A 84 -10.73 -15.34 -6.27
C LEU A 84 -9.46 -16.08 -6.71
N ASN A 85 -8.30 -15.61 -6.25
CA ASN A 85 -7.01 -16.23 -6.58
C ASN A 85 -6.89 -17.65 -6.00
N ALA A 86 -7.39 -17.88 -4.79
CA ALA A 86 -7.40 -19.19 -4.17
C ALA A 86 -8.33 -20.16 -4.93
N THR A 87 -9.53 -19.72 -5.29
CA THR A 87 -10.51 -20.49 -6.07
C THR A 87 -9.97 -20.81 -7.47
N SER A 88 -9.35 -19.85 -8.15
CA SER A 88 -8.72 -20.08 -9.46
C SER A 88 -7.62 -21.16 -9.41
N LYS A 89 -6.80 -21.16 -8.36
CA LYS A 89 -5.79 -22.22 -8.14
C LYS A 89 -6.44 -23.58 -7.90
N LYS A 90 -7.54 -23.65 -7.14
CA LYS A 90 -8.29 -24.90 -6.91
C LYS A 90 -8.87 -25.44 -8.22
N ILE A 91 -9.45 -24.59 -9.06
CA ILE A 91 -9.97 -24.97 -10.40
C ILE A 91 -8.85 -25.56 -11.26
N GLY A 92 -7.69 -24.91 -11.31
CA GLY A 92 -6.54 -25.43 -12.06
C GLY A 92 -6.12 -26.83 -11.62
N LYS A 93 -6.09 -27.09 -10.32
CA LYS A 93 -5.79 -28.43 -9.77
C LYS A 93 -6.86 -29.46 -10.12
N LEU A 94 -8.14 -29.13 -9.97
CA LEU A 94 -9.25 -30.05 -10.25
C LEU A 94 -9.36 -30.41 -11.74
N LYS A 95 -9.13 -29.42 -12.62
CA LYS A 95 -9.05 -29.67 -14.07
C LYS A 95 -7.88 -30.61 -14.42
N ALA A 96 -6.73 -30.46 -13.75
CA ALA A 96 -5.61 -31.38 -13.91
C ALA A 96 -5.92 -32.80 -13.39
N SER A 97 -6.74 -32.92 -12.34
CA SER A 97 -7.21 -34.20 -11.77
C SER A 97 -8.43 -34.81 -12.49
N LYS A 98 -8.88 -34.25 -13.63
CA LYS A 98 -10.05 -34.69 -14.42
C LYS A 98 -11.38 -34.71 -13.65
N GLN A 99 -11.49 -33.91 -12.58
CA GLN A 99 -12.74 -33.73 -11.83
C GLN A 99 -13.52 -32.54 -12.42
N GLU A 100 -14.13 -32.76 -13.58
CA GLU A 100 -14.81 -31.69 -14.36
C GLU A 100 -16.04 -31.12 -13.66
N GLU A 101 -16.81 -31.95 -12.95
CA GLU A 101 -18.02 -31.54 -12.21
C GLU A 101 -17.71 -30.58 -11.05
N GLU A 102 -16.65 -30.85 -10.27
CA GLU A 102 -16.23 -29.96 -9.19
C GLU A 102 -15.60 -28.68 -9.73
N ALA A 103 -14.83 -28.77 -10.82
CA ALA A 103 -14.27 -27.61 -11.49
C ALA A 103 -15.38 -26.66 -12.00
N LYS A 104 -16.48 -27.19 -12.52
CA LYS A 104 -17.61 -26.40 -13.04
C LYS A 104 -18.35 -25.65 -11.92
N LYS A 105 -18.63 -26.30 -10.79
CA LYS A 105 -19.19 -25.65 -9.59
C LYS A 105 -18.29 -24.54 -9.05
N LEU A 106 -16.97 -24.76 -9.06
CA LEU A 106 -16.02 -23.74 -8.63
C LEU A 106 -15.93 -22.57 -9.62
N MET A 107 -16.10 -22.80 -10.93
CA MET A 107 -16.18 -21.71 -11.90
C MET A 107 -17.40 -20.81 -11.66
N GLU A 108 -18.57 -21.39 -11.38
CA GLU A 108 -19.79 -20.63 -11.04
C GLU A 108 -19.59 -19.76 -9.79
N SER A 109 -19.01 -20.32 -8.72
CA SER A 109 -18.69 -19.54 -7.52
C SER A 109 -17.62 -18.45 -7.78
N THR A 110 -16.72 -18.65 -8.74
CA THR A 110 -15.75 -17.60 -9.12
C THR A 110 -16.44 -16.42 -9.79
N ASP A 111 -17.47 -16.67 -10.60
CA ASP A 111 -18.23 -15.60 -11.26
C ASP A 111 -19.11 -14.83 -10.28
N GLU A 112 -19.64 -15.47 -9.25
CA GLU A 112 -20.29 -14.80 -8.11
C GLU A 112 -19.31 -13.94 -7.31
N ILE A 113 -18.10 -14.44 -7.05
CA ILE A 113 -17.03 -13.68 -6.37
C ILE A 113 -16.64 -12.45 -7.21
N LYS A 114 -16.53 -12.57 -8.53
CA LYS A 114 -16.29 -11.43 -9.43
C LYS A 114 -17.41 -10.40 -9.37
N LYS A 115 -18.68 -10.83 -9.36
CA LYS A 115 -19.83 -9.91 -9.19
C LYS A 115 -19.79 -9.17 -7.86
N ARG A 116 -19.44 -9.86 -6.77
CA ARG A 116 -19.24 -9.23 -5.45
C ARG A 116 -18.07 -8.26 -5.45
N LEU A 117 -16.98 -8.58 -6.16
CA LEU A 117 -15.84 -7.68 -6.34
C LEU A 117 -16.26 -6.40 -7.08
N THR A 118 -16.91 -6.53 -8.23
CA THR A 118 -17.37 -5.37 -9.02
C THR A 118 -18.38 -4.52 -8.29
N GLY A 119 -19.29 -5.14 -7.50
CA GLY A 119 -20.25 -4.40 -6.69
C GLY A 119 -19.56 -3.56 -5.62
N LYS A 120 -18.58 -4.12 -4.92
CA LYS A 120 -17.83 -3.38 -3.90
C LYS A 120 -16.87 -2.35 -4.47
N GLU A 121 -16.26 -2.61 -5.63
CA GLU A 121 -15.40 -1.62 -6.32
C GLU A 121 -16.18 -0.37 -6.76
N VAL A 122 -17.49 -0.48 -6.99
CA VAL A 122 -18.36 0.66 -7.35
C VAL A 122 -18.83 1.45 -6.12
N GLU A 123 -18.89 0.80 -4.95
CA GLU A 123 -19.27 1.43 -3.67
C GLU A 123 -18.08 2.07 -2.93
N VAL A 124 -16.85 1.75 -3.34
CA VAL A 124 -15.59 2.30 -2.79
C VAL A 124 -15.31 3.68 -3.36
#